data_AF-X1SD71-F1
#
_entry.id   AF-X1SD71-F1
#
_cell.length_a   1.000
_cell.length_b   1.000
_cell.length_c   1.000
_cell.angle_alpha   90.00
_cell.angle_beta   90.00
_cell.angle_gamma   90.00
#
_symmetry.space_group_name_H-M   'P 1'
#
loop_
_entity.id
_entity.type
_entity.pdbx_description
1 polymer ?
#
loop_
_entity_poly.entity_id
_entity_poly.type
_entity_poly.pdbx_seq_one_letter_code
_entity_poly.pdbx_strand_id
1 'polypeptide(L)'
;QKTFFSKYNKSQKIQKHNFAFTGLLTCAKCGCAITAEIQKNKYVYYHCTSYKGKCGNKFIREESLTEKLGELVKKIRIEPKIIDWLKEALLMSHKDEQEYHNSQIKSLQAQYNKLQHRLDKIYIDKLDGIVTTEFYQEKTNEWKDEQSKILINIERHKEANTNYFEKGIRILELAQKAYSAYLEQDNTGKRNLLNILLSNCTLNDGNLYPTYKKPFDLLTNGLSRSNWSGREDLNLRPPEPHSGALPNCATPRHILHYTK
;
A
#
# COMPACT_ATOMS: atom_id res chain seq x y z
N GLN A 1 -53.06 -55.76 4.58
CA GLN A 1 -52.54 -55.03 5.76
C GLN A 1 -51.65 -53.90 5.24
N LYS A 2 -52.03 -52.64 5.48
CA LYS A 2 -51.28 -51.44 5.08
C LYS A 2 -50.23 -51.17 6.15
N THR A 3 -48.94 -51.27 5.83
CA THR A 3 -47.87 -50.80 6.72
C THR A 3 -47.29 -49.50 6.16
N PHE A 4 -47.71 -48.43 6.81
CA PHE A 4 -47.11 -47.10 6.84
C PHE A 4 -45.60 -47.19 7.15
N PHE A 5 -44.75 -46.52 6.36
CA PHE A 5 -43.48 -46.02 6.86
C PHE A 5 -43.35 -44.52 6.60
N SER A 6 -43.07 -43.83 7.70
CA SER A 6 -43.19 -42.40 7.93
C SER A 6 -42.16 -41.58 7.15
N LYS A 7 -42.61 -40.41 6.66
CA LYS A 7 -41.79 -39.29 6.21
C LYS A 7 -41.00 -38.66 7.37
N TYR A 8 -39.99 -37.85 6.97
CA TYR A 8 -39.37 -36.71 7.65
C TYR A 8 -37.99 -36.91 8.31
N ASN A 9 -36.93 -36.94 7.49
CA ASN A 9 -35.68 -36.24 7.84
C ASN A 9 -35.86 -34.76 7.45
N LYS A 10 -36.38 -33.97 8.38
CA LYS A 10 -36.48 -32.51 8.25
C LYS A 10 -35.08 -31.95 8.49
N SER A 11 -34.43 -31.35 7.49
CA SER A 11 -33.14 -30.68 7.68
C SER A 11 -33.29 -29.63 8.78
N GLN A 12 -32.59 -29.80 9.90
CA GLN A 12 -32.53 -28.77 10.93
C GLN A 12 -32.04 -27.48 10.25
N LYS A 13 -32.82 -26.40 10.37
CA LYS A 13 -32.40 -25.08 9.88
C LYS A 13 -31.10 -24.73 10.62
N ILE A 14 -29.96 -24.86 9.95
CA ILE A 14 -28.66 -24.42 10.46
C ILE A 14 -28.79 -22.91 10.65
N GLN A 15 -28.95 -22.47 11.90
CA GLN A 15 -28.78 -21.06 12.22
C GLN A 15 -27.31 -20.74 11.97
N LYS A 16 -27.05 -19.96 10.91
CA LYS A 16 -25.71 -19.46 10.64
C LYS A 16 -25.40 -18.42 11.72
N HIS A 17 -24.76 -18.86 12.79
CA HIS A 17 -24.17 -17.95 13.76
C HIS A 17 -22.95 -17.29 13.11
N ASN A 18 -22.99 -15.97 12.95
CA ASN A 18 -21.86 -15.19 12.47
C ASN A 18 -20.91 -14.92 13.64
N PHE A 19 -19.90 -15.77 13.79
CA PHE A 19 -18.86 -15.58 14.80
C PHE A 19 -17.75 -14.67 14.24
N ALA A 20 -17.55 -13.53 14.89
CA ALA A 20 -16.74 -12.43 14.37
C ALA A 20 -15.28 -12.81 14.03
N PHE A 21 -14.65 -13.73 14.77
CA PHE A 21 -13.23 -14.05 14.54
C PHE A 21 -13.00 -15.31 13.70
N THR A 22 -14.06 -15.94 13.18
CA THR A 22 -13.92 -17.12 12.28
C THR A 22 -13.15 -16.77 11.01
N GLY A 23 -12.26 -17.65 10.55
CA GLY A 23 -11.43 -17.42 9.37
C GLY A 23 -10.33 -16.35 9.52
N LEU A 24 -10.18 -15.72 10.69
CA LEU A 24 -9.03 -14.87 11.00
C LEU A 24 -7.86 -15.69 11.59
N LEU A 25 -8.19 -16.78 12.28
CA LEU A 25 -7.26 -17.55 13.09
C LEU A 25 -7.02 -18.95 12.50
N THR A 26 -5.79 -19.42 12.65
CA THR A 26 -5.37 -20.78 12.29
C THR A 26 -4.75 -21.50 13.49
N CYS A 27 -4.85 -22.82 13.55
CA CYS A 27 -4.25 -23.61 14.61
C CYS A 27 -2.76 -23.76 14.36
N ALA A 28 -1.91 -23.36 15.33
CA ALA A 28 -0.47 -23.51 15.18
C ALA A 28 -0.02 -24.99 15.13
N LYS A 29 -0.77 -25.91 15.76
CA LYS A 29 -0.42 -27.34 15.85
C LYS A 29 -0.68 -28.12 14.56
N CYS A 30 -1.79 -27.86 13.87
CA CYS A 30 -2.19 -28.64 12.69
C CYS A 30 -2.51 -27.80 11.43
N GLY A 31 -2.45 -26.47 11.53
CA GLY A 31 -2.74 -25.55 10.44
C GLY A 31 -4.21 -25.44 10.05
N CYS A 32 -5.12 -26.17 10.71
CA CYS A 32 -6.55 -26.09 10.47
C CYS A 32 -7.11 -24.72 10.91
N ALA A 33 -8.19 -24.27 10.27
CA ALA A 33 -8.90 -23.07 10.69
C ALA A 33 -9.44 -23.20 12.13
N ILE A 34 -9.54 -22.06 12.81
CA ILE A 34 -10.27 -21.95 14.08
C ILE A 34 -11.72 -21.57 13.77
N THR A 35 -12.64 -22.33 14.34
CA THR A 35 -14.09 -22.08 14.31
C THR A 35 -14.58 -21.70 15.71
N ALA A 36 -15.84 -21.34 15.84
CA ALA A 36 -16.49 -21.09 17.12
C ALA A 36 -17.77 -21.90 17.28
N GLU A 37 -18.14 -22.14 18.54
CA GLU A 37 -19.39 -22.77 18.95
C GLU A 37 -19.96 -22.08 20.19
N ILE A 38 -21.28 -22.17 20.38
CA ILE A 38 -21.97 -21.66 21.56
C ILE A 38 -22.14 -22.81 22.56
N GLN A 39 -21.60 -22.63 23.76
CA GLN A 39 -21.81 -23.54 24.88
C GLN A 39 -22.77 -22.90 25.90
N LYS A 40 -23.63 -23.74 26.50
CA LYS A 40 -24.61 -23.33 27.52
C LYS A 40 -25.51 -22.16 27.06
N ASN A 41 -25.81 -22.09 25.76
CA ASN A 41 -26.61 -21.04 25.12
C ASN A 41 -26.16 -19.58 25.41
N LYS A 42 -24.94 -19.38 25.91
CA LYS A 42 -24.47 -18.07 26.39
C LYS A 42 -23.01 -17.77 26.04
N TYR A 43 -22.14 -18.78 26.10
CA TYR A 43 -20.69 -18.56 26.00
C TYR A 43 -20.18 -19.02 24.64
N VAL A 44 -19.48 -18.13 23.94
CA VAL A 44 -18.83 -18.45 22.66
C VAL A 44 -17.41 -18.93 22.93
N TYR A 45 -17.07 -20.10 22.40
CA TYR A 45 -15.72 -20.65 22.45
C TYR A 45 -15.17 -20.86 21.06
N TYR A 46 -13.92 -20.43 20.86
CA TYR A 46 -13.16 -20.68 19.66
C TYR A 46 -12.28 -21.92 19.83
N HIS A 47 -12.26 -22.77 18.81
CA HIS A 47 -11.50 -24.02 18.80
C HIS A 47 -11.05 -24.42 17.42
N CYS A 48 -10.06 -25.31 17.36
CA CYS A 48 -9.64 -25.90 16.10
C CYS A 48 -10.73 -26.82 15.53
N THR A 49 -11.00 -26.73 14.23
CA THR A 49 -11.95 -27.63 13.54
C THR A 49 -11.54 -29.10 13.61
N SER A 50 -10.25 -29.39 13.89
CA SER A 50 -9.71 -30.75 13.95
C SER A 50 -9.95 -31.57 12.68
N TYR A 51 -10.06 -30.90 11.52
CA TYR A 51 -10.29 -31.54 10.22
C TYR A 51 -9.19 -32.56 9.86
N LYS A 52 -7.93 -32.25 10.20
CA LYS A 52 -6.77 -33.16 10.06
C LYS A 52 -6.57 -34.11 11.26
N GLY A 53 -7.57 -34.26 12.13
CA GLY A 53 -7.48 -35.02 13.38
C GLY A 53 -7.35 -34.14 14.63
N LYS A 54 -7.52 -34.77 15.80
CA LYS A 54 -7.47 -34.10 17.12
C LYS A 54 -6.04 -33.61 17.39
N CYS A 55 -5.84 -32.29 17.27
CA CYS A 55 -4.54 -31.67 17.53
C CYS A 55 -4.28 -31.34 19.01
N GLY A 56 -5.27 -31.53 19.90
CA GLY A 56 -5.13 -31.24 21.33
C GLY A 56 -4.95 -29.76 21.66
N ASN A 57 -5.36 -28.85 20.78
CA ASN A 57 -5.35 -27.42 21.06
C ASN A 57 -6.52 -27.05 21.99
N LYS A 58 -6.28 -26.17 22.95
CA LYS A 58 -7.29 -25.76 23.94
C LYS A 58 -8.32 -24.80 23.34
N PHE A 59 -9.54 -24.88 23.85
CA PHE A 59 -10.61 -23.93 23.54
C PHE A 59 -10.30 -22.60 24.23
N ILE A 60 -10.63 -21.49 23.57
CA ILE A 60 -10.49 -20.14 24.14
C ILE A 60 -11.84 -19.43 24.11
N ARG A 61 -12.21 -18.79 25.21
CA ARG A 61 -13.45 -18.04 25.33
C ARG A 61 -13.36 -16.72 24.55
N GLU A 62 -14.46 -16.27 23.93
CA GLU A 62 -14.45 -15.09 23.04
C GLU A 62 -13.94 -13.81 23.74
N GLU A 63 -14.29 -13.59 25.01
CA GLU A 63 -13.84 -12.41 25.75
C GLU A 63 -12.31 -12.41 25.92
N SER A 64 -11.75 -13.55 26.34
CA SER A 64 -10.30 -13.71 26.48
C SER A 64 -9.58 -13.61 25.14
N LEU A 65 -10.17 -14.15 24.07
CA LEU A 65 -9.64 -14.02 22.72
C LEU A 65 -9.62 -12.55 22.27
N THR A 66 -10.70 -11.82 22.54
CA THR A 66 -10.86 -10.41 22.16
C THR A 66 -9.85 -9.52 22.90
N GLU A 67 -9.61 -9.78 24.18
CA GLU A 67 -8.57 -9.10 24.97
C GLU A 67 -7.18 -9.35 24.39
N LYS A 68 -6.84 -10.63 24.12
CA LYS A 68 -5.53 -10.99 23.56
C LYS A 68 -5.31 -10.38 22.18
N LEU A 69 -6.33 -10.33 21.33
CA LEU A 69 -6.27 -9.66 20.04
C LEU A 69 -6.04 -8.15 20.19
N GLY A 70 -6.66 -7.51 21.20
CA GLY A 70 -6.45 -6.10 21.51
C GLY A 70 -5.00 -5.79 21.88
N GLU A 71 -4.34 -6.67 22.65
CA GLU A 71 -2.92 -6.53 22.97
C GLU A 71 -2.02 -6.62 21.71
N LEU A 72 -2.43 -7.36 20.68
CA LEU A 72 -1.70 -7.38 19.40
C LEU A 72 -1.84 -6.06 18.63
N VAL A 73 -3.02 -5.43 18.69
CA VAL A 73 -3.25 -4.10 18.09
C VAL A 73 -2.45 -3.03 18.84
N LYS A 74 -2.41 -3.13 20.17
CA LYS A 74 -1.67 -2.20 21.04
C LYS A 74 -0.18 -2.13 20.71
N LYS A 75 0.43 -3.24 20.30
CA LYS A 75 1.86 -3.30 19.91
C LYS A 75 2.22 -2.45 18.69
N ILE A 76 1.24 -2.12 17.84
CA ILE A 76 1.45 -1.25 16.66
C ILE A 76 1.37 0.23 17.05
N ARG A 77 0.84 0.54 18.23
CA ARG A 77 0.61 1.92 18.66
C ARG A 77 1.93 2.68 18.73
N ILE A 78 1.99 3.76 17.97
CA ILE A 78 3.09 4.72 18.02
C ILE A 78 2.69 5.85 18.98
N GLU A 79 3.66 6.35 19.75
CA GLU A 79 3.44 7.49 20.62
C GLU A 79 3.12 8.76 19.81
N PRO A 80 2.12 9.58 20.20
CA PRO A 80 1.70 10.74 19.42
C PRO A 80 2.84 11.70 19.04
N LYS A 81 3.75 11.95 19.97
CA LYS A 81 4.91 12.84 19.76
C LYS A 81 5.82 12.39 18.61
N ILE A 82 5.98 11.09 18.42
CA ILE A 82 6.82 10.53 17.34
C ILE A 82 6.12 10.72 15.99
N ILE A 83 4.78 10.60 15.95
CA ILE A 83 4.01 10.75 14.73
C ILE A 83 4.02 12.20 14.25
N ASP A 84 3.82 13.16 15.13
CA ASP A 84 3.77 14.56 14.72
C ASP A 84 5.11 14.99 14.12
N TRP A 85 6.23 14.65 14.77
CA TRP A 85 7.56 14.83 14.21
C TRP A 85 7.76 14.08 12.88
N LEU A 86 7.32 12.83 12.78
CA LEU A 86 7.47 12.05 11.54
C LEU A 86 6.63 12.61 10.40
N LYS A 87 5.42 13.09 10.68
CA LYS A 87 4.55 13.77 9.70
C LYS A 87 5.21 15.06 9.21
N GLU A 88 5.75 15.86 10.12
CA GLU A 88 6.47 17.09 9.76
C GLU A 88 7.72 16.80 8.92
N ALA A 89 8.54 15.83 9.32
CA ALA A 89 9.72 15.43 8.58
C ALA A 89 9.37 14.88 7.18
N LEU A 90 8.33 14.05 7.09
CA LEU A 90 7.82 13.53 5.82
C LEU A 90 7.28 14.65 4.93
N LEU A 91 6.50 15.59 5.48
CA LEU A 91 5.96 16.74 4.75
C LEU A 91 7.07 17.62 4.18
N MET A 92 8.12 17.90 4.96
CA MET A 92 9.26 18.69 4.50
C MET A 92 10.01 18.00 3.36
N SER A 93 10.34 16.71 3.50
CA SER A 93 11.03 15.96 2.45
C SER A 93 10.19 15.82 1.17
N HIS A 94 8.86 15.80 1.30
CA HIS A 94 7.96 15.65 0.16
C HIS A 94 7.76 16.96 -0.61
N LYS A 95 7.93 18.12 0.03
CA LYS A 95 7.73 19.42 -0.61
C LYS A 95 8.68 19.63 -1.79
N ASP A 96 9.97 19.35 -1.61
CA ASP A 96 10.98 19.50 -2.66
C ASP A 96 10.73 18.54 -3.83
N GLU A 97 10.35 17.30 -3.51
CA GLU A 97 9.98 16.28 -4.50
C GLU A 97 8.71 16.70 -5.26
N GLN A 98 7.71 17.23 -4.57
CA GLN A 98 6.48 17.74 -5.18
C GLN A 98 6.75 18.94 -6.09
N GLU A 99 7.63 19.86 -5.70
CA GLU A 99 8.05 21.00 -6.53
C GLU A 99 8.77 20.54 -7.80
N TYR A 100 9.72 19.61 -7.67
CA TYR A 100 10.40 19.00 -8.81
C TYR A 100 9.41 18.32 -9.76
N HIS A 101 8.52 17.48 -9.25
CA HIS A 101 7.51 16.80 -10.07
C HIS A 101 6.54 17.77 -10.75
N ASN A 102 6.08 18.80 -10.04
CA ASN A 102 5.22 19.82 -10.61
C ASN A 102 5.93 20.58 -11.74
N SER A 103 7.24 20.83 -11.61
CA SER A 103 8.03 21.46 -12.68
C SER A 103 8.12 20.59 -13.93
N GLN A 104 8.30 19.26 -13.78
CA GLN A 104 8.33 18.31 -14.90
C GLN A 104 6.97 18.24 -15.61
N ILE A 105 5.87 18.15 -14.85
CA ILE A 105 4.51 18.16 -15.41
C ILE A 105 4.26 19.46 -16.18
N LYS A 106 4.64 20.62 -15.63
CA LYS A 106 4.51 21.92 -16.32
C LYS A 106 5.30 21.95 -17.63
N SER A 107 6.52 21.43 -17.64
CA SER A 107 7.35 21.34 -18.86
C SER A 107 6.68 20.45 -19.93
N LEU A 108 6.18 19.28 -19.55
CA LEU A 108 5.46 18.37 -20.45
C LEU A 108 4.17 19.00 -21.00
N GLN A 109 3.41 19.71 -20.16
CA GLN A 109 2.22 20.45 -20.59
C GLN A 109 2.56 21.56 -21.59
N ALA A 110 3.65 22.29 -21.37
CA ALA A 110 4.12 23.30 -22.32
C ALA A 110 4.49 22.69 -23.68
N GLN A 111 5.14 21.52 -23.69
CA GLN A 111 5.46 20.79 -24.92
C GLN A 111 4.20 20.32 -25.64
N TYR A 112 3.23 19.75 -24.91
CA TYR A 112 1.93 19.37 -25.47
C TYR A 112 1.23 20.55 -26.14
N ASN A 113 1.16 21.69 -25.46
CA ASN A 113 0.50 22.89 -25.97
C ASN A 113 1.21 23.43 -27.22
N LYS A 114 2.55 23.34 -27.28
CA LYS A 114 3.32 23.72 -28.47
C LYS A 114 2.96 22.85 -29.68
N LEU A 115 2.78 21.53 -29.48
CA LEU A 115 2.31 20.63 -30.54
C LEU A 115 0.87 20.92 -30.93
N GLN A 116 0.00 21.20 -29.94
CA GLN A 116 -1.38 21.59 -30.19
C GLN A 116 -1.47 22.83 -31.09
N HIS A 117 -0.70 23.88 -30.77
CA HIS A 117 -0.64 25.07 -31.60
C HIS A 117 -0.13 24.81 -33.03
N ARG A 118 0.79 23.86 -33.21
CA ARG A 118 1.24 23.44 -34.54
C ARG A 118 0.15 22.72 -35.32
N LEU A 119 -0.60 21.84 -34.66
CA LEU A 119 -1.76 21.15 -35.24
C LEU A 119 -2.86 22.15 -35.65
N ASP A 120 -3.16 23.13 -34.80
CA ASP A 120 -4.15 24.16 -35.10
C ASP A 120 -3.72 25.00 -36.31
N LYS A 121 -2.43 25.37 -36.37
CA LYS A 121 -1.87 26.16 -37.48
C LYS A 121 -1.85 25.37 -38.80
N ILE A 122 -1.36 24.14 -38.80
CA ILE A 122 -1.27 23.34 -40.04
C ILE A 122 -2.65 23.02 -40.61
N TYR A 123 -3.67 22.96 -39.75
CA TYR A 123 -5.07 22.83 -40.19
C TYR A 123 -5.53 24.06 -40.98
N ILE A 124 -5.25 25.27 -40.50
CA ILE A 124 -5.54 26.51 -41.23
C ILE A 124 -4.76 26.55 -42.54
N ASP A 125 -3.44 26.30 -42.49
CA ASP A 125 -2.58 26.30 -43.69
C ASP A 125 -3.06 25.26 -44.73
N LYS A 126 -3.67 24.15 -44.28
CA LYS A 126 -4.28 23.14 -45.16
C LYS A 126 -5.56 23.64 -45.82
N LEU A 127 -6.42 24.35 -45.09
CA LEU A 127 -7.63 24.96 -45.64
C LEU A 127 -7.30 26.05 -46.66
N ASP A 128 -6.23 26.80 -46.44
CA ASP A 128 -5.72 27.84 -47.36
C ASP A 128 -4.97 27.27 -48.57
N GLY A 129 -4.80 25.94 -48.65
CA GLY A 129 -4.14 25.26 -49.75
C GLY A 129 -2.61 25.40 -49.78
N ILE A 130 -2.00 25.93 -48.71
CA ILE A 130 -0.55 26.09 -48.55
C ILE A 130 0.13 24.72 -48.40
N VAL A 131 -0.59 23.74 -47.83
CA VAL A 131 -0.07 22.42 -47.46
C VAL A 131 -0.77 21.29 -48.24
N THR A 132 0.02 20.35 -48.78
CA THR A 132 -0.52 19.17 -49.47
C THR A 132 -1.23 18.22 -48.50
N THR A 133 -2.09 17.35 -49.01
CA THR A 133 -2.87 16.43 -48.16
C THR A 133 -1.96 15.42 -47.48
N GLU A 134 -0.97 14.92 -48.23
CA GLU A 134 0.00 13.93 -47.79
C GLU A 134 0.86 14.49 -46.64
N PHE A 135 1.38 15.70 -46.81
CA PHE A 135 2.20 16.36 -45.79
C PHE A 135 1.40 16.68 -44.52
N TYR A 136 0.15 17.14 -44.68
CA TYR A 136 -0.74 17.38 -43.54
C TYR A 136 -0.99 16.10 -42.74
N GLN A 137 -1.29 14.99 -43.42
CA GLN A 137 -1.53 13.70 -42.77
C GLN A 137 -0.29 13.19 -42.04
N GLU A 138 0.88 13.24 -42.68
CA GLU A 138 2.15 12.82 -42.08
C GLU A 138 2.44 13.58 -40.77
N LYS A 139 2.41 14.93 -40.83
CA LYS A 139 2.73 15.76 -39.64
C LYS A 139 1.67 15.68 -38.56
N THR A 140 0.40 15.56 -38.94
CA THR A 140 -0.69 15.41 -37.98
C THR A 140 -0.55 14.10 -37.20
N ASN A 141 -0.21 13.01 -37.87
CA ASN A 141 0.01 11.72 -37.23
C ASN A 141 1.22 11.77 -36.29
N GLU A 142 2.36 12.32 -36.76
CA GLU A 142 3.58 12.48 -35.96
C GLU A 142 3.32 13.26 -34.66
N TRP A 143 2.70 14.43 -34.74
CA TRP A 143 2.46 15.27 -33.55
C TRP A 143 1.40 14.69 -32.62
N LYS A 144 0.38 14.01 -33.15
CA LYS A 144 -0.61 13.30 -32.31
C LYS A 144 0.02 12.12 -31.56
N ASP A 145 0.92 11.38 -32.21
CA ASP A 145 1.68 10.32 -31.56
C ASP A 145 2.58 10.90 -30.45
N GLU A 146 3.26 12.01 -30.70
CA GLU A 146 4.03 12.71 -29.66
C GLU A 146 3.16 13.22 -28.50
N GLN A 147 2.00 13.82 -28.81
CA GLN A 147 1.02 14.24 -27.80
C GLN A 147 0.58 13.05 -26.94
N SER A 148 0.32 11.89 -27.53
CA SER A 148 -0.07 10.67 -26.80
C SER A 148 1.03 10.21 -25.83
N LYS A 149 2.30 10.22 -26.27
CA LYS A 149 3.45 9.87 -25.43
C LYS A 149 3.62 10.84 -24.25
N ILE A 150 3.42 12.14 -24.50
CA ILE A 150 3.48 13.17 -23.46
C ILE A 150 2.36 12.95 -22.43
N LEU A 151 1.13 12.66 -22.87
CA LEU A 151 0.00 12.38 -21.97
C LEU A 151 0.27 11.17 -21.06
N ILE A 152 0.79 10.07 -21.62
CA ILE A 152 1.18 8.88 -20.84
C ILE A 152 2.25 9.24 -19.78
N ASN A 153 3.22 10.07 -20.12
CA ASN A 153 4.25 10.50 -19.18
C ASN A 153 3.68 11.40 -18.07
N ILE A 154 2.77 12.32 -18.40
CA ILE A 154 2.06 13.15 -17.41
C ILE A 154 1.26 12.27 -16.45
N GLU A 155 0.55 11.27 -16.96
CA GLU A 155 -0.26 10.36 -16.16
C GLU A 155 0.61 9.54 -15.20
N ARG A 156 1.74 8.99 -15.68
CA ARG A 156 2.72 8.29 -14.85
C ARG A 156 3.26 9.16 -13.69
N HIS A 157 3.53 10.43 -13.94
CA HIS A 157 4.00 11.36 -12.91
C HIS A 157 2.91 11.70 -11.88
N LYS A 158 1.63 11.75 -12.28
CA LYS A 158 0.52 12.00 -11.37
C LYS A 158 0.23 10.82 -10.45
N GLU A 159 0.23 9.60 -10.96
CA GLU A 159 -0.13 8.41 -10.16
C GLU A 159 0.92 8.02 -9.13
N ALA A 160 2.20 8.19 -9.46
CA ALA A 160 3.31 7.74 -8.61
C ALA A 160 3.47 8.59 -7.33
N ASN A 161 3.27 9.92 -7.43
CA ASN A 161 3.70 10.84 -6.38
C ASN A 161 2.62 11.08 -5.31
N THR A 162 1.38 11.37 -5.71
CA THR A 162 0.28 11.67 -4.77
C THR A 162 -0.10 10.45 -3.93
N ASN A 163 0.02 9.26 -4.51
CA ASN A 163 -0.54 8.06 -3.91
C ASN A 163 0.34 7.51 -2.77
N TYR A 164 1.67 7.58 -2.88
CA TYR A 164 2.56 7.03 -1.87
C TYR A 164 2.54 7.84 -0.57
N PHE A 165 2.60 9.17 -0.68
CA PHE A 165 2.66 10.06 0.47
C PHE A 165 1.37 10.03 1.30
N GLU A 166 0.22 10.18 0.66
CA GLU A 166 -1.08 10.11 1.34
C GLU A 166 -1.32 8.75 1.98
N LYS A 167 -0.92 7.65 1.31
CA LYS A 167 -0.98 6.31 1.87
C LYS A 167 -0.11 6.20 3.13
N GLY A 168 1.10 6.75 3.11
CA GLY A 168 2.02 6.78 4.25
C GLY A 168 1.41 7.48 5.47
N ILE A 169 0.85 8.68 5.29
CA ILE A 169 0.18 9.43 6.37
C ILE A 169 -0.99 8.62 6.94
N ARG A 170 -1.84 8.05 6.09
CA ARG A 170 -3.00 7.25 6.55
C ARG A 170 -2.58 6.03 7.37
N ILE A 171 -1.46 5.39 7.01
CA ILE A 171 -0.90 4.26 7.75
C ILE A 171 -0.47 4.70 9.16
N LEU A 172 0.23 5.83 9.27
CA LEU A 172 0.68 6.37 10.56
C LEU A 172 -0.51 6.77 11.45
N GLU A 173 -1.53 7.40 10.87
CA GLU A 173 -2.76 7.76 11.58
C GLU A 173 -3.52 6.54 12.07
N LEU A 174 -3.61 5.49 11.25
CA LEU A 174 -4.20 4.24 11.66
C LEU A 174 -3.40 3.62 12.82
N ALA A 175 -2.06 3.57 12.73
CA ALA A 175 -1.23 3.05 13.81
C ALA A 175 -1.43 3.82 15.13
N GLN A 176 -1.65 5.13 15.08
CA GLN A 176 -1.94 5.98 16.25
C GLN A 176 -3.27 5.61 16.92
N LYS A 177 -4.32 5.48 16.11
CA LYS A 177 -5.72 5.37 16.57
C LYS A 177 -6.24 3.93 16.64
N ALA A 178 -5.50 2.96 16.10
CA ALA A 178 -5.98 1.58 15.99
C ALA A 178 -6.37 0.98 17.34
N TYR A 179 -5.57 1.20 18.39
CA TYR A 179 -5.87 0.63 19.70
C TYR A 179 -7.12 1.25 20.35
N SER A 180 -7.27 2.58 20.31
CA SER A 180 -8.49 3.22 20.83
C SER A 180 -9.73 2.82 20.02
N ALA A 181 -9.63 2.82 18.69
CA ALA A 181 -10.69 2.37 17.80
C ALA A 181 -11.08 0.89 18.06
N TYR A 182 -10.10 0.04 18.37
CA TYR A 182 -10.36 -1.36 18.71
C TYR A 182 -11.21 -1.50 19.99
N LEU A 183 -10.96 -0.67 21.00
CA LEU A 183 -11.69 -0.74 22.27
C LEU A 183 -13.15 -0.28 22.13
N GLU A 184 -13.40 0.72 21.27
CA GLU A 184 -14.72 1.32 21.06
C GLU A 184 -15.63 0.50 20.13
N GLN A 185 -15.07 -0.38 19.31
CA GLN A 185 -15.83 -1.14 18.32
C GLN A 185 -16.45 -2.44 18.86
N ASP A 186 -17.53 -2.86 18.22
CA ASP A 186 -18.12 -4.19 18.37
C ASP A 186 -17.20 -5.27 17.76
N ASN A 187 -17.53 -6.55 17.95
CA ASN A 187 -16.69 -7.64 17.46
C ASN A 187 -16.53 -7.63 15.92
N THR A 188 -17.53 -7.12 15.19
CA THR A 188 -17.46 -6.96 13.73
C THR A 188 -16.43 -5.89 13.33
N GLY A 189 -16.48 -4.71 13.96
CA GLY A 189 -15.49 -3.66 13.75
C GLY A 189 -14.08 -4.12 14.12
N LYS A 190 -13.93 -4.75 15.28
CA LYS A 190 -12.65 -5.35 15.74
C LYS A 190 -12.07 -6.30 14.69
N ARG A 191 -12.91 -7.17 14.09
CA ARG A 191 -12.48 -8.05 12.99
C ARG A 191 -11.96 -7.25 11.80
N ASN A 192 -12.68 -6.22 11.36
CA ASN A 192 -12.29 -5.42 10.20
C ASN A 192 -10.94 -4.74 10.41
N LEU A 193 -10.75 -4.16 11.59
CA LEU A 193 -9.45 -3.59 11.98
C LEU A 193 -8.34 -4.65 11.97
N LEU A 194 -8.57 -5.82 12.55
CA LEU A 194 -7.60 -6.92 12.54
C LEU A 194 -7.27 -7.40 11.12
N ASN A 195 -8.24 -7.42 10.19
CA ASN A 195 -7.99 -7.76 8.78
C ASN A 195 -7.13 -6.72 8.05
N ILE A 196 -7.14 -5.47 8.48
CA ILE A 196 -6.23 -4.45 7.93
C ILE A 196 -4.80 -4.69 8.44
N LEU A 197 -4.65 -5.10 9.71
CA LEU A 197 -3.36 -5.18 10.39
C LEU A 197 -2.65 -6.53 10.22
N LEU A 198 -3.40 -7.63 10.21
CA LEU A 198 -2.87 -9.00 10.27
C LEU A 198 -3.06 -9.70 8.93
N SER A 199 -2.03 -10.42 8.48
CA SER A 199 -2.12 -11.34 7.35
C SER A 199 -2.62 -12.71 7.80
N ASN A 200 -2.19 -13.16 8.98
CA ASN A 200 -2.65 -14.37 9.65
C ASN A 200 -2.39 -14.23 11.16
N CYS A 201 -3.06 -15.03 11.98
CA CYS A 201 -2.76 -15.17 13.40
C CYS A 201 -2.99 -16.60 13.85
N THR A 202 -1.98 -17.20 14.47
CA THR A 202 -2.06 -18.60 14.90
C THR A 202 -2.41 -18.70 16.39
N LEU A 203 -3.25 -19.66 16.74
CA LEU A 203 -3.65 -19.98 18.11
C LEU A 203 -2.95 -21.26 18.56
N ASN A 204 -2.23 -21.21 19.68
CA ASN A 204 -1.63 -22.37 20.33
C ASN A 204 -1.86 -22.34 21.85
N ASP A 205 -2.64 -23.28 22.37
CA ASP A 205 -2.92 -23.46 23.81
C ASP A 205 -3.34 -22.15 24.51
N GLY A 206 -4.18 -21.37 23.82
CA GLY A 206 -4.69 -20.09 24.28
C GLY A 206 -3.80 -18.88 23.97
N ASN A 207 -2.60 -19.06 23.42
CA ASN A 207 -1.71 -17.97 23.03
C ASN A 207 -1.80 -17.65 21.54
N LEU A 208 -1.64 -16.37 21.20
CA LEU A 208 -1.74 -15.86 19.84
C LEU A 208 -0.37 -15.48 19.29
N TYR A 209 -0.09 -15.86 18.05
CA TYR A 209 1.11 -15.50 17.33
C TYR A 209 0.71 -14.83 16.00
N PRO A 210 0.70 -13.49 15.94
CA PRO A 210 0.33 -12.77 14.73
C PRO A 210 1.42 -12.79 13.67
N THR A 211 1.00 -12.68 12.42
CA THR A 211 1.82 -12.22 11.31
C THR A 211 1.20 -10.91 10.81
N TYR A 212 1.93 -9.81 10.94
CA TYR A 212 1.46 -8.48 10.53
C TYR A 212 1.61 -8.29 9.03
N LYS A 213 0.68 -7.53 8.42
CA LYS A 213 0.83 -7.07 7.04
C LYS A 213 1.88 -5.96 6.98
N LYS A 214 2.55 -5.85 5.83
CA LYS A 214 3.40 -4.68 5.56
C LYS A 214 2.53 -3.43 5.40
N PRO A 215 2.96 -2.27 5.96
CA PRO A 215 4.20 -2.04 6.70
C PRO A 215 4.06 -2.13 8.24
N PHE A 216 2.96 -2.66 8.78
CA PHE A 216 2.73 -2.75 10.23
C PHE A 216 3.72 -3.68 10.95
N ASP A 217 4.34 -4.62 10.22
CA ASP A 217 5.44 -5.45 10.70
C ASP A 217 6.67 -4.62 11.13
N LEU A 218 6.96 -3.53 10.43
CA LEU A 218 8.06 -2.62 10.79
C LEU A 218 7.80 -1.92 12.11
N LEU A 219 6.54 -1.57 12.40
CA LEU A 219 6.17 -0.88 13.64
C LEU A 219 6.31 -1.80 14.86
N THR A 220 6.06 -3.09 14.69
CA THR A 220 6.16 -4.05 15.79
C THR A 220 7.60 -4.52 16.04
N ASN A 221 8.43 -4.59 15.00
CA ASN A 221 9.85 -4.95 15.12
C ASN A 221 10.74 -3.74 15.53
N GLY A 222 10.46 -2.55 14.99
CA GLY A 222 11.27 -1.34 15.19
C GLY A 222 11.16 -0.73 16.58
N LEU A 223 9.98 -0.77 17.22
CA LEU A 223 9.78 -0.27 18.58
C LEU A 223 10.49 -1.10 19.66
N SER A 224 10.92 -2.33 19.34
CA SER A 224 11.74 -3.15 20.24
C SER A 224 13.23 -2.73 20.28
N ARG A 225 13.66 -1.89 19.33
CA ARG A 225 15.03 -1.37 19.25
C ARG A 225 15.03 0.11 19.65
N SER A 226 14.95 0.37 20.96
CA SER A 226 15.07 1.72 21.54
C SER A 226 16.46 2.36 21.40
N ASN A 227 17.38 1.74 20.65
CA ASN A 227 18.65 2.34 20.26
C ASN A 227 18.59 2.70 18.78
N TRP A 228 18.05 3.89 18.49
CA TRP A 228 18.27 4.56 17.20
C TRP A 228 19.77 4.83 17.09
N SER A 229 20.52 3.91 16.47
CA SER A 229 21.92 4.18 16.12
C SER A 229 21.89 5.28 15.07
N GLY A 230 22.46 6.45 15.36
CA GLY A 230 22.69 7.54 14.41
C GLY A 230 23.68 7.16 13.32
N ARG A 231 23.40 6.06 12.60
CA ARG A 231 24.14 5.68 11.41
C ARG A 231 23.51 6.41 10.24
N GLU A 232 24.39 7.07 9.50
CA GLU A 232 24.17 7.64 8.18
C GLU A 232 23.36 6.68 7.32
N ASP A 233 22.32 7.22 6.68
CA ASP A 233 21.35 6.49 5.90
C ASP A 233 21.97 5.89 4.63
N LEU A 234 21.63 4.62 4.34
CA LEU A 234 22.10 3.91 3.15
C LEU A 234 21.51 4.43 1.83
N ASN A 235 20.68 5.49 1.89
CA ASN A 235 20.14 6.20 0.74
C ASN A 235 20.94 7.47 0.44
N LEU A 236 22.27 7.36 0.34
CA LEU A 236 23.09 8.41 -0.25
C LEU A 236 22.65 8.59 -1.70
N ARG A 237 21.75 9.55 -1.95
CA ARG A 237 21.46 10.01 -3.31
C ARG A 237 22.80 10.47 -3.90
N PRO A 238 23.18 10.03 -5.12
CA PRO A 238 24.31 10.65 -5.79
C PRO A 238 24.03 12.15 -5.88
N PRO A 239 25.02 13.02 -5.57
CA PRO A 239 24.84 14.45 -5.77
C PRO A 239 24.45 14.72 -7.22
N GLU A 240 23.55 15.69 -7.42
CA GLU A 240 23.06 16.06 -8.74
C GLU A 240 24.23 16.36 -9.69
N PRO A 241 24.20 15.90 -10.95
CA PRO A 241 25.16 16.34 -11.93
C PRO A 241 24.92 17.82 -12.18
N HIS A 242 25.82 18.67 -11.65
CA HIS A 242 25.80 20.10 -11.93
C HIS A 242 25.82 20.31 -13.45
N SER A 243 24.73 20.88 -13.96
CA SER A 243 24.61 21.36 -15.33
C SER A 243 25.45 22.62 -15.45
N GLY A 244 26.76 22.47 -15.69
CA GLY A 244 27.70 23.58 -15.57
C GLY A 244 29.08 23.32 -16.17
N ALA A 245 29.14 22.82 -17.40
CA ALA A 245 30.33 22.95 -18.23
C ALA A 245 29.92 23.13 -19.69
N LEU A 246 29.87 24.37 -20.15
CA LEU A 246 29.87 24.71 -21.57
C LEU A 246 31.22 24.27 -22.18
N PRO A 247 31.26 23.80 -23.44
CA PRO A 247 32.48 23.37 -24.08
C PRO A 247 33.25 24.58 -24.63
N ASN A 248 34.31 24.99 -23.95
CA ASN A 248 35.19 26.04 -24.43
C ASN A 248 36.47 25.43 -25.05
N CYS A 249 36.57 25.57 -26.38
CA CYS A 249 37.77 25.95 -27.12
C CYS A 249 38.98 24.99 -27.07
N ALA A 250 38.96 23.98 -27.94
CA ALA A 250 40.20 23.33 -28.39
C ALA A 250 40.88 24.20 -29.47
N THR A 251 41.92 24.94 -29.11
CA THR A 251 42.94 25.41 -30.05
C THR A 251 44.16 24.47 -29.97
N PRO A 252 44.63 23.90 -31.08
CA PRO A 252 45.80 23.03 -31.06
C PRO A 252 47.09 23.86 -30.95
N ARG A 253 47.93 23.56 -29.96
CA ARG A 253 49.31 24.06 -29.90
C ARG A 253 50.17 23.26 -30.90
N HIS A 254 50.74 23.95 -31.88
CA HIS A 254 51.80 23.41 -32.73
C HIS A 254 53.03 23.04 -31.90
N ILE A 255 53.54 21.83 -32.11
CA ILE A 255 54.80 21.33 -31.57
C ILE A 255 55.94 21.94 -32.41
N LEU A 256 56.83 22.72 -31.79
CA LEU A 256 58.13 23.04 -32.36
C LEU A 256 59.17 22.14 -31.70
N HIS A 257 59.64 21.15 -32.44
CA HIS A 257 60.87 20.44 -32.13
C HIS A 257 62.06 21.35 -32.46
N TYR A 258 62.93 21.61 -31.49
CA TYR A 258 64.30 22.03 -31.75
C TYR A 258 65.25 20.95 -31.24
N THR A 259 66.04 20.43 -32.18
CA THR A 259 67.16 19.53 -31.97
C THR A 259 68.38 20.30 -31.46
N LYS A 260 69.01 19.83 -30.39
CA LYS A 260 70.39 19.29 -30.38
C LYS A 260 70.70 18.71 -29.00
#